data_AF-A0A074U7P3-F1
#
_entry.id   AF-A0A074U7P3-F1
#
_cell.length_a   1.000
_cell.length_b   1.000
_cell.length_c   1.000
_cell.angle_alpha   90.00
_cell.angle_beta   90.00
_cell.angle_gamma   90.00
#
_symmetry.space_group_name_H-M   'P 1'
#
loop_
_entity.id
_entity.type
_entity.pdbx_description
1 polymer ?
#
loop_
_entity_poly.entity_id
_entity_poly.type
_entity_poly.pdbx_seq_one_letter_code
_entity_poly.pdbx_strand_id
1 'polypeptide(L)'
;MHIVHRGFDTLVLSIQANIPPELFEYLDVEREKAEEARAPVPVSYGGAEFDLKPYGGNGYRFILQGGPLEVTWFFKKPNARDPWGVRVSVGSTLLATQGLGYARAYLDKTLTRLGIRYTADQVSIARADFCVDVLAPEFELMPENFVIHSHTNRADHLTVEEHDTRSNGKSGQFTSVTVGKMPGRQVIIYDKRREVIDRHKPIWWDIWNANLGREDLAPLDSTDRDTSRVWRIEIRAGKDLLKDRWQIRRWAEFDAQFGDVVAEALQKIRYCTPDPQDTNRARWSNHPLWDLIGTEAEGDLTEMRSYLPPSQIKHVHRTEHIRLIMAQLAGNAITLAALEGTSEAKLADHMAGMGGRLREVIKADPARAANKLDQARDRYRFVE
;
A
#
# COMPACT_ATOMS: atom_id res chain seq x y z
N MET A 1 -19.85 -14.61 -15.56
CA MET A 1 -19.03 -13.94 -14.53
C MET A 1 -19.89 -12.88 -13.87
N HIS A 2 -19.82 -12.75 -12.56
CA HIS A 2 -20.66 -11.83 -11.79
C HIS A 2 -19.86 -11.19 -10.65
N ILE A 3 -20.11 -9.93 -10.34
CA ILE A 3 -19.40 -9.22 -9.27
C ILE A 3 -20.07 -9.51 -7.95
N VAL A 4 -19.33 -10.10 -7.00
CA VAL A 4 -19.87 -10.44 -5.68
C VAL A 4 -19.37 -9.50 -4.58
N HIS A 5 -18.35 -8.70 -4.88
CA HIS A 5 -17.88 -7.62 -4.00
C HIS A 5 -16.97 -6.66 -4.77
N ARG A 6 -16.96 -5.38 -4.37
CA ARG A 6 -15.98 -4.38 -4.78
C ARG A 6 -15.71 -3.44 -3.61
N GLY A 7 -14.50 -2.90 -3.51
CA GLY A 7 -14.17 -1.89 -2.51
C GLY A 7 -12.72 -1.94 -2.03
N PHE A 8 -12.43 -1.13 -1.01
CA PHE A 8 -11.12 -1.12 -0.38
C PHE A 8 -10.84 -2.41 0.40
N ASP A 9 -9.65 -2.97 0.22
CA ASP A 9 -9.20 -4.18 0.93
C ASP A 9 -8.24 -3.85 2.07
N THR A 10 -7.37 -2.87 1.90
CA THR A 10 -6.39 -2.51 2.94
C THR A 10 -6.14 -1.01 2.88
N LEU A 11 -6.00 -0.39 4.05
CA LEU A 11 -5.57 0.99 4.19
C LEU A 11 -4.52 1.11 5.29
N VAL A 12 -3.36 1.68 4.96
CA VAL A 12 -2.27 1.91 5.91
C VAL A 12 -1.90 3.37 5.90
N LEU A 13 -1.84 3.98 7.08
CA LEU A 13 -1.40 5.36 7.26
C LEU A 13 -0.52 5.51 8.49
N SER A 14 0.21 6.62 8.53
CA SER A 14 0.96 7.07 9.69
C SER A 14 0.45 8.43 10.13
N ILE A 15 0.49 8.67 11.44
CA ILE A 15 0.13 9.95 12.05
C ILE A 15 1.39 10.56 12.66
N GLN A 16 1.60 11.84 12.39
CA GLN A 16 2.67 12.63 12.95
C GLN A 16 2.33 13.09 14.38
N ALA A 17 2.18 12.12 15.28
CA ALA A 17 2.02 12.33 16.70
C ALA A 17 2.70 11.20 17.49
N ASN A 18 3.02 11.46 18.76
CA ASN A 18 3.44 10.44 19.71
C ASN A 18 2.31 10.16 20.69
N ILE A 19 2.31 8.97 21.29
CA ILE A 19 1.38 8.65 22.38
C ILE A 19 1.71 9.48 23.64
N PRO A 20 0.70 9.84 24.45
CA PRO A 20 0.93 10.52 25.73
C PRO A 20 1.79 9.68 26.69
N PRO A 21 2.55 10.31 27.62
CA PRO A 21 3.34 9.59 28.63
C PRO A 21 2.52 8.59 29.44
N GLU A 22 1.30 8.96 29.83
CA GLU A 22 0.42 8.12 30.66
C GLU A 22 -0.02 6.85 29.91
N LEU A 23 -0.31 6.98 28.61
CA LEU A 23 -0.61 5.85 27.75
C LEU A 23 0.63 4.97 27.53
N PHE A 24 1.80 5.57 27.36
CA PHE A 24 3.07 4.83 27.23
C PHE A 24 3.34 3.97 28.48
N GLU A 25 3.28 4.57 29.67
CA GLU A 25 3.53 3.88 30.94
C GLU A 25 2.55 2.72 31.16
N TYR A 26 1.27 2.96 30.90
CA TYR A 26 0.25 1.91 30.97
C TYR A 26 0.55 0.74 30.03
N LEU A 27 0.82 1.02 28.74
CA LEU A 27 1.08 -0.03 27.77
C LEU A 27 2.40 -0.76 28.04
N ASP A 28 3.40 -0.11 28.62
CA ASP A 28 4.68 -0.76 28.92
C ASP A 28 4.52 -1.83 30.01
N VAL A 29 3.76 -1.52 31.06
CA VAL A 29 3.42 -2.48 32.13
C VAL A 29 2.57 -3.64 31.60
N GLU A 30 1.52 -3.36 30.81
CA GLU A 30 0.69 -4.44 30.26
C GLU A 30 1.45 -5.32 29.26
N ARG A 31 2.41 -4.75 28.53
CA ARG A 31 3.24 -5.49 27.60
C ARG A 31 4.19 -6.45 28.32
N GLU A 32 4.71 -6.10 29.48
CA GLU A 32 5.52 -7.02 30.31
C GLU A 32 4.70 -8.26 30.68
N LYS A 33 3.43 -8.07 31.10
CA LYS A 33 2.52 -9.20 31.36
C LYS A 33 2.27 -10.04 30.12
N ALA A 34 2.10 -9.41 28.95
CA ALA A 34 1.95 -10.12 27.69
C ALA A 34 3.20 -10.93 27.34
N GLU A 35 4.40 -10.34 27.49
CA GLU A 35 5.70 -10.98 27.29
C GLU A 35 5.87 -12.21 28.19
N GLU A 36 5.53 -12.09 29.48
CA GLU A 36 5.55 -13.20 30.44
C GLU A 36 4.57 -14.32 30.06
N ALA A 37 3.34 -13.96 29.68
CA ALA A 37 2.32 -14.92 29.26
C ALA A 37 2.57 -15.51 27.86
N ARG A 38 3.47 -14.91 27.07
CA ARG A 38 3.72 -15.22 25.65
C ARG A 38 2.44 -15.21 24.80
N ALA A 39 1.48 -14.38 25.17
CA ALA A 39 0.17 -14.29 24.54
C ALA A 39 -0.30 -12.82 24.51
N PRO A 40 -1.19 -12.45 23.57
CA PRO A 40 -1.84 -11.15 23.63
C PRO A 40 -2.64 -10.99 24.93
N VAL A 41 -2.65 -9.79 25.50
CA VAL A 41 -3.44 -9.46 26.70
C VAL A 41 -4.47 -8.38 26.39
N PRO A 42 -5.70 -8.49 26.90
CA PRO A 42 -6.72 -7.46 26.72
C PRO A 42 -6.34 -6.21 27.52
N VAL A 43 -6.43 -5.05 26.89
CA VAL A 43 -6.17 -3.73 27.47
C VAL A 43 -7.33 -2.79 27.16
N SER A 44 -7.63 -1.89 28.10
CA SER A 44 -8.69 -0.88 27.95
C SER A 44 -8.17 0.49 28.37
N TYR A 45 -8.24 1.45 27.46
CA TYR A 45 -7.78 2.82 27.70
C TYR A 45 -8.70 3.83 27.02
N GLY A 46 -9.14 4.86 27.74
CA GLY A 46 -10.02 5.90 27.20
C GLY A 46 -11.35 5.37 26.64
N GLY A 47 -11.81 4.20 27.10
CA GLY A 47 -13.00 3.52 26.58
C GLY A 47 -12.81 2.88 25.20
N ALA A 48 -11.55 2.64 24.79
CA ALA A 48 -11.20 1.82 23.66
C ALA A 48 -10.55 0.51 24.15
N GLU A 49 -10.89 -0.60 23.50
CA GLU A 49 -10.48 -1.95 23.88
C GLU A 49 -9.61 -2.57 22.80
N PHE A 50 -8.53 -3.24 23.23
CA PHE A 50 -7.57 -3.87 22.34
C PHE A 50 -6.96 -5.12 22.96
N ASP A 51 -6.42 -5.99 22.13
CA ASP A 51 -5.44 -6.99 22.49
C ASP A 51 -4.04 -6.45 22.21
N LEU A 52 -3.26 -6.27 23.28
CA LEU A 52 -1.86 -5.88 23.20
C LEU A 52 -0.98 -7.10 22.93
N LYS A 53 -0.19 -7.08 21.86
CA LYS A 53 0.75 -8.16 21.54
C LYS A 53 1.95 -8.18 22.48
N PRO A 54 2.54 -9.37 22.73
CA PRO A 54 3.72 -9.53 23.58
C PRO A 54 5.02 -9.09 22.88
N TYR A 55 4.96 -8.40 21.76
CA TYR A 55 6.13 -7.97 21.00
C TYR A 55 5.85 -6.69 20.23
N GLY A 56 6.94 -5.97 19.92
CA GLY A 56 6.97 -4.90 18.94
C GLY A 56 7.52 -5.39 17.59
N GLY A 57 7.83 -4.46 16.69
CA GLY A 57 8.46 -4.80 15.41
C GLY A 57 8.65 -3.57 14.53
N ASN A 58 9.64 -3.60 13.63
CA ASN A 58 9.90 -2.52 12.65
C ASN A 58 9.98 -1.11 13.28
N GLY A 59 10.59 -1.00 14.46
CA GLY A 59 10.73 0.27 15.20
C GLY A 59 9.54 0.65 16.10
N TYR A 60 8.46 -0.14 16.11
CA TYR A 60 7.32 0.05 17.02
C TYR A 60 7.51 -0.74 18.32
N ARG A 61 7.18 -0.10 19.44
CA ARG A 61 7.25 -0.70 20.79
C ARG A 61 5.99 -1.50 21.11
N PHE A 62 4.83 -0.98 20.68
CA PHE A 62 3.53 -1.58 20.95
C PHE A 62 2.81 -1.91 19.64
N ILE A 63 2.16 -3.08 19.61
CA ILE A 63 1.24 -3.50 18.56
C ILE A 63 -0.07 -3.88 19.25
N LEU A 64 -1.12 -3.13 18.97
CA LEU A 64 -2.46 -3.37 19.51
C LEU A 64 -3.35 -3.83 18.35
N GLN A 65 -4.08 -4.92 18.56
CA GLN A 65 -5.09 -5.40 17.64
C GLN A 65 -6.44 -5.34 18.34
N GLY A 66 -7.44 -4.70 17.74
CA GLY A 66 -8.75 -4.64 18.38
C GLY A 66 -9.59 -3.49 17.89
N GLY A 67 -10.75 -3.35 18.51
CA GLY A 67 -11.86 -2.60 17.93
C GLY A 67 -12.56 -3.39 16.83
N PRO A 68 -13.45 -2.75 16.04
CA PRO A 68 -14.19 -3.41 14.99
C PRO A 68 -13.26 -4.04 13.96
N LEU A 69 -13.44 -5.34 13.71
CA LEU A 69 -13.03 -6.04 12.49
C LEU A 69 -11.57 -5.82 12.05
N GLU A 70 -10.61 -6.11 12.95
CA GLU A 70 -9.17 -6.29 12.66
C GLU A 70 -8.34 -5.02 12.38
N VAL A 71 -8.65 -3.89 13.01
CA VAL A 71 -7.74 -2.73 12.98
C VAL A 71 -6.50 -3.00 13.84
N THR A 72 -5.32 -2.78 13.26
CA THR A 72 -4.04 -2.90 13.96
C THR A 72 -3.37 -1.54 14.11
N TRP A 73 -3.02 -1.22 15.35
CA TRP A 73 -2.37 0.01 15.77
C TRP A 73 -0.92 -0.27 16.17
N PHE A 74 -0.02 0.59 15.73
CA PHE A 74 1.41 0.48 15.99
C PHE A 74 1.89 1.79 16.62
N PHE A 75 2.51 1.69 17.79
CA PHE A 75 3.02 2.86 18.52
C PHE A 75 4.52 2.72 18.77
N LYS A 76 5.27 3.77 18.43
CA LYS A 76 6.69 3.89 18.79
C LYS A 76 6.83 4.33 20.24
N LYS A 77 8.02 4.15 20.80
CA LYS A 77 8.43 4.89 21.98
C LYS A 77 8.42 6.39 21.65
N PRO A 78 7.79 7.25 22.47
CA PRO A 78 7.77 8.69 22.24
C PRO A 78 9.19 9.25 22.02
N ASN A 79 9.37 9.97 20.92
CA ASN A 79 10.65 10.56 20.55
C ASN A 79 10.44 11.93 19.89
N ALA A 80 10.99 12.98 20.50
CA ALA A 80 10.89 14.34 19.96
C ALA A 80 11.56 14.52 18.59
N ARG A 81 12.53 13.67 18.24
CA ARG A 81 13.23 13.69 16.94
C ARG A 81 12.53 12.88 15.85
N ASP A 82 11.56 12.05 16.21
CA ASP A 82 10.76 11.25 15.29
C ASP A 82 9.27 11.46 15.59
N PRO A 83 8.64 12.48 14.98
CA PRO A 83 7.26 12.80 15.28
C PRO A 83 6.27 11.81 14.64
N TRP A 84 6.71 10.85 13.82
CA TRP A 84 5.86 9.82 13.20
C TRP A 84 5.73 8.60 14.12
N GLY A 85 5.08 8.80 15.26
CA GLY A 85 4.99 7.83 16.35
C GLY A 85 3.87 6.79 16.18
N VAL A 86 2.86 7.06 15.35
CA VAL A 86 1.71 6.17 15.16
C VAL A 86 1.64 5.67 13.72
N ARG A 87 1.37 4.37 13.56
CA ARG A 87 0.93 3.77 12.30
C ARG A 87 -0.33 2.95 12.54
N VAL A 88 -1.23 2.97 11.57
CA VAL A 88 -2.47 2.19 11.62
C VAL A 88 -2.62 1.41 10.34
N SER A 89 -3.11 0.17 10.46
CA SER A 89 -3.48 -0.70 9.36
C SER A 89 -4.93 -1.12 9.56
N VAL A 90 -5.78 -0.77 8.59
CA VAL A 90 -7.18 -1.17 8.55
C VAL A 90 -7.30 -2.35 7.58
N GLY A 91 -7.86 -3.45 8.06
CA GLY A 91 -8.05 -4.68 7.29
C GLY A 91 -9.34 -4.69 6.47
N SER A 92 -9.43 -5.70 5.60
CA SER A 92 -10.50 -5.82 4.60
C SER A 92 -11.86 -6.06 5.21
N THR A 93 -11.95 -6.74 6.36
CA THR A 93 -13.22 -7.03 7.02
C THR A 93 -13.96 -5.75 7.41
N LEU A 94 -13.28 -4.77 8.02
CA LEU A 94 -13.88 -3.48 8.34
C LEU A 94 -14.27 -2.72 7.07
N LEU A 95 -13.37 -2.66 6.09
CA LEU A 95 -13.58 -1.89 4.87
C LEU A 95 -14.74 -2.44 4.03
N ALA A 96 -14.86 -3.76 3.91
CA ALA A 96 -15.91 -4.40 3.14
C ALA A 96 -17.30 -4.27 3.78
N THR A 97 -17.37 -4.17 5.11
CA THR A 97 -18.65 -4.14 5.84
C THR A 97 -19.11 -2.73 6.24
N GLN A 98 -18.18 -1.80 6.46
CA GLN A 98 -18.46 -0.45 6.95
C GLN A 98 -18.00 0.66 6.01
N GLY A 99 -17.11 0.35 5.05
CA GLY A 99 -16.59 1.32 4.09
C GLY A 99 -15.51 2.25 4.66
N LEU A 100 -14.92 3.04 3.75
CA LEU A 100 -13.81 3.95 4.04
C LEU A 100 -14.20 5.09 4.98
N GLY A 101 -15.42 5.64 4.83
CA GLY A 101 -15.92 6.74 5.66
C GLY A 101 -16.00 6.36 7.13
N TYR A 102 -16.57 5.18 7.43
CA TYR A 102 -16.61 4.65 8.79
C TYR A 102 -15.20 4.40 9.33
N ALA A 103 -14.31 3.82 8.52
CA ALA A 103 -12.92 3.59 8.92
C ALA A 103 -12.27 4.90 9.40
N ARG A 104 -12.38 5.99 8.65
CA ARG A 104 -11.83 7.30 9.05
C ARG A 104 -12.41 7.81 10.36
N ALA A 105 -13.73 7.81 10.48
CA ALA A 105 -14.40 8.25 11.70
C ALA A 105 -14.00 7.42 12.93
N TYR A 106 -13.83 6.10 12.75
CA TYR A 106 -13.34 5.21 13.78
C TYR A 106 -11.90 5.54 14.19
N LEU A 107 -11.02 5.82 13.22
CA LEU A 107 -9.64 6.21 13.50
C LEU A 107 -9.57 7.50 14.33
N ASP A 108 -10.29 8.53 13.92
CA ASP A 108 -10.35 9.83 14.61
C ASP A 108 -10.85 9.68 16.05
N LYS A 109 -11.95 8.95 16.22
CA LYS A 109 -12.56 8.72 17.53
C LYS A 109 -11.62 7.94 18.45
N THR A 110 -10.92 6.94 17.91
CA THR A 110 -9.98 6.12 18.67
C THR A 110 -8.74 6.91 19.07
N LEU A 111 -8.13 7.66 18.15
CA LEU A 111 -6.99 8.53 18.46
C LEU A 111 -7.35 9.57 19.52
N THR A 112 -8.55 10.15 19.44
CA THR A 112 -9.08 11.09 20.46
C THR A 112 -9.18 10.43 21.83
N ARG A 113 -9.73 9.21 21.91
CA ARG A 113 -9.83 8.44 23.16
C ARG A 113 -8.47 8.10 23.76
N LEU A 114 -7.48 7.84 22.92
CA LEU A 114 -6.09 7.59 23.31
C LEU A 114 -5.33 8.87 23.69
N GLY A 115 -5.97 10.05 23.64
CA GLY A 115 -5.34 11.33 23.93
C GLY A 115 -4.36 11.81 22.84
N ILE A 116 -4.37 11.19 21.67
CA ILE A 116 -3.48 11.51 20.55
C ILE A 116 -4.15 12.58 19.70
N ARG A 117 -3.60 13.79 19.74
CA ARG A 117 -4.08 14.93 18.95
C ARG A 117 -3.26 15.08 17.68
N TYR A 118 -3.94 15.31 16.57
CA TYR A 118 -3.32 15.56 15.29
C TYR A 118 -4.23 16.39 14.38
N THR A 119 -3.67 16.95 13.33
CA THR A 119 -4.39 17.69 12.29
C THR A 119 -4.35 16.94 10.94
N ALA A 120 -5.25 17.29 10.02
CA ALA A 120 -5.35 16.58 8.73
C ALA A 120 -4.04 16.58 7.92
N ASP A 121 -3.20 17.60 8.08
CA ASP A 121 -1.89 17.73 7.42
C ASP A 121 -0.80 16.82 8.01
N GLN A 122 -1.04 16.25 9.20
CA GLN A 122 -0.19 15.32 9.94
C GLN A 122 -0.47 13.84 9.62
N VAL A 123 -1.32 13.57 8.63
CA VAL A 123 -1.60 12.22 8.12
C VAL A 123 -0.70 11.92 6.93
N SER A 124 -0.19 10.68 6.86
CA SER A 124 0.48 10.17 5.67
C SER A 124 0.06 8.75 5.31
N ILE A 125 -0.70 8.63 4.22
CA ILE A 125 -1.15 7.37 3.62
C ILE A 125 0.05 6.66 3.00
N ALA A 126 0.27 5.42 3.42
CA ALA A 126 1.42 4.61 3.03
C ALA A 126 1.04 3.43 2.12
N ARG A 127 -0.21 2.99 2.16
CA ARG A 127 -0.76 1.96 1.28
C ARG A 127 -2.27 2.07 1.20
N ALA A 128 -2.81 1.83 0.02
CA ALA A 128 -4.22 1.56 -0.17
C ALA A 128 -4.38 0.50 -1.25
N ASP A 129 -5.28 -0.45 -0.99
CA ASP A 129 -5.58 -1.55 -1.89
C ASP A 129 -7.07 -1.51 -2.23
N PHE A 130 -7.38 -1.66 -3.50
CA PHE A 130 -8.74 -1.79 -4.03
C PHE A 130 -8.93 -3.19 -4.61
N CYS A 131 -10.08 -3.79 -4.40
CA CYS A 131 -10.36 -5.13 -4.89
C CYS A 131 -11.72 -5.24 -5.55
N VAL A 132 -11.81 -6.21 -6.45
CA VAL A 132 -13.04 -6.68 -7.08
C VAL A 132 -13.05 -8.20 -7.00
N ASP A 133 -14.12 -8.75 -6.42
CA ASP A 133 -14.38 -10.19 -6.36
C ASP A 133 -15.37 -10.58 -7.44
N VAL A 134 -14.98 -11.58 -8.23
CA VAL A 134 -15.75 -12.05 -9.36
C VAL A 134 -16.07 -13.53 -9.16
N LEU A 135 -17.37 -13.84 -9.09
CA LEU A 135 -17.87 -15.20 -9.28
C LEU A 135 -17.64 -15.59 -10.74
N ALA A 136 -16.67 -16.47 -10.96
CA ALA A 136 -16.25 -16.94 -12.27
C ALA A 136 -15.81 -18.41 -12.21
N PRO A 137 -16.77 -19.35 -12.13
CA PRO A 137 -16.46 -20.77 -12.04
C PRO A 137 -15.63 -21.32 -13.20
N GLU A 138 -15.97 -20.87 -14.41
CA GLU A 138 -15.31 -21.27 -15.66
C GLU A 138 -14.00 -20.52 -15.94
N PHE A 139 -13.61 -19.57 -15.08
CA PHE A 139 -12.36 -18.83 -15.28
C PHE A 139 -11.16 -19.65 -14.82
N GLU A 140 -10.16 -19.73 -15.70
CA GLU A 140 -8.85 -20.30 -15.43
C GLU A 140 -7.76 -19.23 -15.54
N LEU A 141 -6.94 -19.11 -14.50
CA LEU A 141 -5.86 -18.14 -14.46
C LEU A 141 -4.65 -18.66 -15.22
N MET A 142 -4.36 -18.02 -16.36
CA MET A 142 -3.16 -18.24 -17.16
C MET A 142 -2.16 -17.07 -17.02
N PRO A 143 -0.98 -17.24 -16.42
CA PRO A 143 0.00 -16.17 -16.26
C PRO A 143 0.46 -15.55 -17.60
N GLU A 144 0.52 -16.36 -18.66
CA GLU A 144 0.91 -15.98 -20.02
C GLU A 144 -0.06 -14.99 -20.66
N ASN A 145 -1.24 -14.80 -20.07
CA ASN A 145 -2.22 -13.83 -20.55
C ASN A 145 -1.95 -12.41 -20.02
N PHE A 146 -0.99 -12.23 -19.09
CA PHE A 146 -0.60 -10.90 -18.63
C PHE A 146 0.31 -10.17 -19.61
N VAL A 147 -0.13 -9.00 -20.05
CA VAL A 147 0.66 -8.04 -20.83
C VAL A 147 1.14 -6.94 -19.91
N ILE A 148 2.46 -6.90 -19.69
CA ILE A 148 3.14 -6.03 -18.72
C ILE A 148 4.39 -5.41 -19.35
N HIS A 149 4.87 -4.29 -18.79
CA HIS A 149 6.13 -3.71 -19.25
C HIS A 149 7.30 -4.68 -19.01
N SER A 150 8.29 -4.68 -19.90
CA SER A 150 9.47 -5.56 -19.86
C SER A 150 10.31 -5.50 -18.57
N HIS A 151 10.15 -4.46 -17.75
CA HIS A 151 10.88 -4.26 -16.49
C HIS A 151 10.01 -4.57 -15.26
N THR A 152 8.79 -5.08 -15.47
CA THR A 152 7.87 -5.44 -14.39
C THR A 152 8.06 -6.91 -14.03
N ASN A 153 8.30 -7.17 -12.74
CA ASN A 153 8.40 -8.54 -12.23
C ASN A 153 7.01 -9.19 -12.17
N ARG A 154 6.95 -10.50 -12.42
CA ARG A 154 5.77 -11.35 -12.24
C ARG A 154 6.14 -12.56 -11.38
N ALA A 155 5.26 -12.94 -10.46
CA ALA A 155 5.37 -14.13 -9.63
C ALA A 155 4.11 -14.98 -9.78
N ASP A 156 4.29 -16.26 -10.11
CA ASP A 156 3.22 -17.18 -10.46
C ASP A 156 3.16 -18.30 -9.40
N HIS A 157 1.97 -18.57 -8.84
CA HIS A 157 1.76 -19.60 -7.82
C HIS A 157 0.86 -20.71 -8.39
N LEU A 158 1.40 -21.93 -8.41
CA LEU A 158 0.73 -23.13 -8.88
C LEU A 158 0.03 -23.87 -7.75
N THR A 159 -1.05 -24.57 -8.07
CA THR A 159 -1.57 -25.64 -7.21
C THR A 159 -0.49 -26.70 -7.03
N VAL A 160 0.02 -26.87 -5.81
CA VAL A 160 0.78 -28.06 -5.41
C VAL A 160 0.00 -28.67 -4.25
N GLU A 161 -0.45 -29.91 -4.41
CA GLU A 161 -0.79 -30.74 -3.25
C GLU A 161 0.50 -30.87 -2.44
N GLU A 162 0.57 -30.09 -1.36
CA GLU A 162 1.60 -30.03 -0.31
C GLU A 162 3.05 -29.74 -0.75
N HIS A 163 3.55 -28.61 -0.24
CA HIS A 163 4.94 -28.14 -0.22
C HIS A 163 5.55 -27.53 -1.51
N ASP A 164 5.68 -26.22 -1.41
CA ASP A 164 6.58 -25.28 -2.10
C ASP A 164 7.75 -25.91 -2.90
N THR A 165 7.60 -26.03 -4.23
CA THR A 165 8.72 -25.95 -5.20
C THR A 165 8.19 -25.64 -6.61
N ARG A 166 8.92 -24.79 -7.36
CA ARG A 166 8.76 -24.57 -8.81
C ARG A 166 8.58 -25.91 -9.54
N SER A 167 7.51 -26.09 -10.29
CA SER A 167 7.23 -27.35 -10.97
C SER A 167 7.54 -27.30 -12.48
N ASN A 168 8.14 -28.39 -12.95
CA ASN A 168 7.83 -28.95 -14.25
C ASN A 168 6.78 -30.04 -14.00
N GLY A 169 5.52 -29.83 -14.39
CA GLY A 169 4.46 -30.84 -14.25
C GLY A 169 3.11 -30.41 -14.81
N LYS A 170 2.54 -31.24 -15.70
CA LYS A 170 1.37 -31.01 -16.57
C LYS A 170 -0.03 -31.11 -15.87
N SER A 171 -0.14 -30.78 -14.58
CA SER A 171 -1.46 -30.60 -13.92
C SER A 171 -1.70 -29.17 -13.42
N GLY A 172 -0.82 -28.22 -13.78
CA GLY A 172 -0.63 -26.91 -13.14
C GLY A 172 -1.70 -25.85 -13.38
N GLN A 173 -2.77 -25.85 -12.58
CA GLN A 173 -3.66 -24.69 -12.44
C GLN A 173 -3.01 -23.62 -11.55
N PHE A 174 -3.02 -22.36 -11.97
CA PHE A 174 -2.51 -21.27 -11.13
C PHE A 174 -3.59 -20.78 -10.18
N THR A 175 -3.25 -20.64 -8.90
CA THR A 175 -4.16 -20.10 -7.87
C THR A 175 -3.92 -18.64 -7.58
N SER A 176 -2.76 -18.10 -7.97
CA SER A 176 -2.44 -16.70 -7.84
C SER A 176 -1.37 -16.28 -8.84
N VAL A 177 -1.54 -15.11 -9.43
CA VAL A 177 -0.50 -14.41 -10.18
C VAL A 177 -0.38 -13.01 -9.61
N THR A 178 0.84 -12.63 -9.25
CA THR A 178 1.19 -11.31 -8.73
C THR A 178 2.09 -10.60 -9.73
N VAL A 179 1.68 -9.41 -10.16
CA VAL A 179 2.44 -8.55 -11.09
C VAL A 179 2.87 -7.29 -10.35
N GLY A 180 4.16 -6.97 -10.40
CA GLY A 180 4.74 -5.84 -9.68
C GLY A 180 5.09 -6.15 -8.22
N LYS A 181 5.53 -5.12 -7.49
CA LYS A 181 6.04 -5.27 -6.12
C LYS A 181 5.75 -4.06 -5.26
N MET A 182 5.51 -4.30 -3.98
CA MET A 182 5.52 -3.27 -2.95
C MET A 182 6.95 -2.77 -2.69
N PRO A 183 7.13 -1.50 -2.31
CA PRO A 183 6.13 -0.47 -2.02
C PRO A 183 5.67 0.36 -3.25
N GLY A 184 5.84 -0.14 -4.47
CA GLY A 184 5.34 0.48 -5.70
C GLY A 184 3.90 0.09 -6.03
N ARG A 185 3.68 -0.27 -7.30
CA ARG A 185 2.43 -0.83 -7.80
C ARG A 185 2.48 -2.36 -7.77
N GLN A 186 1.41 -2.99 -7.34
CA GLN A 186 1.22 -4.43 -7.46
C GLN A 186 -0.23 -4.74 -7.83
N VAL A 187 -0.44 -5.67 -8.76
CA VAL A 187 -1.77 -6.19 -9.12
C VAL A 187 -1.76 -7.70 -8.99
N ILE A 188 -2.79 -8.26 -8.37
CA ILE A 188 -2.88 -9.70 -8.07
C ILE A 188 -4.22 -10.21 -8.60
N ILE A 189 -4.20 -11.37 -9.25
CA ILE A 189 -5.41 -12.19 -9.45
C ILE A 189 -5.21 -13.47 -8.65
N TYR A 190 -6.17 -13.86 -7.80
CA TYR A 190 -6.08 -15.11 -7.04
C TYR A 190 -7.43 -15.73 -6.71
N ASP A 191 -7.43 -17.05 -6.46
CA ASP A 191 -8.59 -17.81 -6.00
C ASP A 191 -8.93 -17.42 -4.56
N LYS A 192 -9.92 -16.53 -4.43
CA LYS A 192 -10.32 -15.97 -3.15
C LYS A 192 -11.16 -16.95 -2.34
N ARG A 193 -11.97 -17.79 -3.00
CA ARG A 193 -12.68 -18.88 -2.32
C ARG A 193 -11.68 -19.78 -1.58
N ARG A 194 -10.62 -20.21 -2.27
CA ARG A 194 -9.58 -21.04 -1.66
C ARG A 194 -8.94 -20.33 -0.48
N GLU A 195 -8.58 -19.05 -0.61
CA GLU A 195 -8.00 -18.28 0.50
C GLU A 195 -8.95 -18.18 1.69
N VAL A 196 -10.24 -17.96 1.47
CA VAL A 196 -11.26 -17.89 2.53
C VAL A 196 -11.38 -19.21 3.28
N ILE A 197 -11.34 -20.35 2.59
CA ILE A 197 -11.37 -21.69 3.19
C ILE A 197 -10.07 -21.94 3.97
N ASP A 198 -8.91 -21.82 3.31
CA ASP A 198 -7.61 -22.13 3.89
C ASP A 198 -7.30 -21.24 5.12
N ARG A 199 -7.73 -19.97 5.08
CA ARG A 199 -7.52 -19.00 6.17
C ARG A 199 -8.69 -18.92 7.16
N HIS A 200 -9.71 -19.75 7.01
CA HIS A 200 -10.87 -19.80 7.91
C HIS A 200 -11.52 -18.42 8.10
N LYS A 201 -11.88 -17.74 7.00
CA LYS A 201 -12.48 -16.39 7.00
C LYS A 201 -13.97 -16.41 6.62
N PRO A 202 -14.85 -17.03 7.45
CA PRO A 202 -16.23 -17.32 7.06
C PRO A 202 -17.05 -16.08 6.68
N ILE A 203 -16.74 -14.92 7.25
CA ILE A 203 -17.42 -13.64 6.99
C ILE A 203 -17.49 -13.26 5.50
N TRP A 204 -16.53 -13.71 4.67
CA TRP A 204 -16.56 -13.43 3.24
C TRP A 204 -17.71 -14.12 2.52
N TRP A 205 -18.14 -15.29 2.98
CA TRP A 205 -19.35 -15.93 2.45
C TRP A 205 -20.59 -15.08 2.72
N ASP A 206 -20.69 -14.53 3.93
CA ASP A 206 -21.81 -13.66 4.30
C ASP A 206 -21.83 -12.39 3.45
N ILE A 207 -20.65 -11.77 3.21
CA ILE A 207 -20.53 -10.57 2.36
C ILE A 207 -20.97 -10.88 0.93
N TRP A 208 -20.45 -11.96 0.33
CA TRP A 208 -20.80 -12.33 -1.05
C TRP A 208 -22.29 -12.68 -1.19
N ASN A 209 -22.82 -13.49 -0.27
CA ASN A 209 -24.22 -13.90 -0.32
C ASN A 209 -25.18 -12.75 -0.05
N ALA A 210 -24.81 -11.80 0.82
CA ALA A 210 -25.58 -10.58 1.02
C ALA A 210 -25.63 -9.71 -0.25
N ASN A 211 -24.53 -9.62 -1.00
CA ASN A 211 -24.50 -8.87 -2.27
C ASN A 211 -25.30 -9.59 -3.36
N LEU A 212 -25.13 -10.91 -3.52
CA LEU A 212 -25.92 -11.72 -4.45
C LEU A 212 -27.42 -11.63 -4.14
N GLY A 213 -27.80 -11.67 -2.86
CA GLY A 213 -29.20 -11.54 -2.44
C GLY A 213 -29.82 -10.17 -2.75
N ARG A 214 -29.03 -9.09 -2.84
CA ARG A 214 -29.53 -7.78 -3.29
C ARG A 214 -29.89 -7.75 -4.78
N GLU A 215 -29.36 -8.71 -5.54
CA GLU A 215 -29.59 -8.87 -6.97
C GLU A 215 -30.47 -10.10 -7.27
N ASP A 216 -31.14 -10.65 -6.25
CA ASP A 216 -32.01 -11.84 -6.34
C ASP A 216 -31.30 -13.09 -6.92
N LEU A 217 -29.99 -13.21 -6.71
CA LEU A 217 -29.19 -14.36 -7.15
C LEU A 217 -29.03 -15.41 -6.06
N ALA A 218 -28.83 -16.66 -6.50
CA ALA A 218 -28.61 -17.79 -5.60
C ALA A 218 -27.33 -17.60 -4.76
N PRO A 219 -27.35 -17.98 -3.47
CA PRO A 219 -26.16 -17.91 -2.62
C PRO A 219 -25.09 -18.90 -3.07
N LEU A 220 -23.84 -18.60 -2.73
CA LEU A 220 -22.70 -19.48 -2.93
C LEU A 220 -22.74 -20.67 -1.96
N ASP A 221 -22.33 -21.83 -2.44
CA ASP A 221 -22.11 -23.04 -1.68
C ASP A 221 -20.60 -23.26 -1.45
N SER A 222 -20.17 -23.22 -0.20
CA SER A 222 -18.76 -23.41 0.15
C SER A 222 -18.24 -24.83 -0.18
N THR A 223 -19.13 -25.81 -0.31
CA THR A 223 -18.80 -27.20 -0.64
C THR A 223 -18.72 -27.46 -2.14
N ASP A 224 -19.35 -26.62 -2.97
CA ASP A 224 -19.38 -26.76 -4.42
C ASP A 224 -18.41 -25.76 -5.10
N ARG A 225 -17.27 -26.28 -5.56
CA ARG A 225 -16.26 -25.48 -6.26
C ARG A 225 -16.73 -25.05 -7.65
N ASP A 226 -17.54 -25.85 -8.33
CA ASP A 226 -17.88 -25.69 -9.73
C ASP A 226 -18.95 -24.63 -9.95
N THR A 227 -19.66 -24.25 -8.89
CA THR A 227 -20.62 -23.13 -8.92
C THR A 227 -20.15 -21.92 -8.12
N SER A 228 -19.19 -22.08 -7.20
CA SER A 228 -18.84 -21.02 -6.24
C SER A 228 -17.40 -20.51 -6.32
N ARG A 229 -16.69 -20.68 -7.45
CA ARG A 229 -15.33 -20.15 -7.58
C ARG A 229 -15.33 -18.62 -7.68
N VAL A 230 -14.79 -17.98 -6.64
CA VAL A 230 -14.61 -16.52 -6.57
C VAL A 230 -13.14 -16.17 -6.75
N TRP A 231 -12.85 -15.28 -7.70
CA TRP A 231 -11.53 -14.73 -7.96
C TRP A 231 -11.47 -13.29 -7.48
N ARG A 232 -10.44 -12.96 -6.69
CA ARG A 232 -10.16 -11.56 -6.31
C ARG A 232 -9.11 -10.99 -7.24
N ILE A 233 -9.40 -9.81 -7.76
CA ILE A 233 -8.43 -8.95 -8.41
C ILE A 233 -8.14 -7.79 -7.47
N GLU A 234 -6.88 -7.65 -7.08
CA GLU A 234 -6.46 -6.70 -6.06
C GLU A 234 -5.41 -5.75 -6.64
N ILE A 235 -5.71 -4.45 -6.63
CA ILE A 235 -4.86 -3.36 -7.08
C ILE A 235 -4.28 -2.68 -5.85
N ARG A 236 -2.98 -2.87 -5.63
CA ARG A 236 -2.24 -2.35 -4.47
C ARG A 236 -1.38 -1.17 -4.86
N ALA A 237 -1.56 -0.07 -4.13
CA ALA A 237 -0.77 1.13 -4.26
C ALA A 237 0.04 1.37 -2.98
N GLY A 238 1.35 1.18 -3.04
CA GLY A 238 2.25 1.49 -1.94
C GLY A 238 2.79 2.92 -1.97
N LYS A 239 3.53 3.29 -0.92
CA LYS A 239 4.08 4.63 -0.71
C LYS A 239 4.89 5.18 -1.88
N ASP A 240 5.65 4.37 -2.62
CA ASP A 240 6.47 4.88 -3.73
C ASP A 240 5.56 5.27 -4.91
N LEU A 241 4.47 4.53 -5.13
CA LEU A 241 3.47 4.89 -6.12
C LEU A 241 2.67 6.12 -5.66
N LEU A 242 2.11 6.07 -4.45
CA LEU A 242 1.24 7.12 -3.92
C LEU A 242 2.01 8.45 -3.77
N LYS A 243 3.14 8.45 -3.07
CA LYS A 243 3.82 9.69 -2.67
C LYS A 243 4.77 10.20 -3.75
N ASP A 244 5.59 9.35 -4.34
CA ASP A 244 6.66 9.83 -5.24
C ASP A 244 6.14 10.07 -6.65
N ARG A 245 5.16 9.28 -7.08
CA ARG A 245 4.59 9.39 -8.42
C ARG A 245 3.32 10.22 -8.47
N TRP A 246 2.38 9.96 -7.57
CA TRP A 246 1.07 10.61 -7.55
C TRP A 246 0.95 11.77 -6.55
N GLN A 247 1.96 11.99 -5.69
CA GLN A 247 1.95 13.01 -4.63
C GLN A 247 0.80 12.88 -3.61
N ILE A 248 0.12 11.74 -3.57
CA ILE A 248 -0.94 11.43 -2.62
C ILE A 248 -0.32 11.11 -1.26
N ARG A 249 -0.53 11.99 -0.28
CA ARG A 249 -0.03 11.80 1.09
C ARG A 249 -1.17 11.84 2.11
N ARG A 250 -2.12 12.75 1.94
CA ARG A 250 -3.18 13.07 2.89
C ARG A 250 -4.52 12.64 2.33
N TRP A 251 -5.55 12.76 3.17
CA TRP A 251 -6.92 12.41 2.78
C TRP A 251 -7.42 13.22 1.59
N ALA A 252 -7.16 14.52 1.54
CA ALA A 252 -7.63 15.37 0.45
C ALA A 252 -7.10 14.92 -0.93
N GLU A 253 -5.80 14.65 -1.05
CA GLU A 253 -5.24 14.16 -2.32
C GLU A 253 -5.73 12.75 -2.64
N PHE A 254 -5.90 11.91 -1.62
CA PHE A 254 -6.41 10.55 -1.80
C PHE A 254 -7.84 10.55 -2.33
N ASP A 255 -8.70 11.36 -1.74
CA ASP A 255 -10.10 11.54 -2.14
C ASP A 255 -10.23 12.08 -3.55
N ALA A 256 -9.30 12.92 -4.00
CA ALA A 256 -9.36 13.51 -5.32
C ALA A 256 -8.78 12.62 -6.43
N GLN A 257 -7.89 11.67 -6.12
CA GLN A 257 -7.01 11.07 -7.14
C GLN A 257 -6.82 9.55 -7.05
N PHE A 258 -7.26 8.88 -5.99
CA PHE A 258 -6.99 7.45 -5.86
C PHE A 258 -7.60 6.59 -6.99
N GLY A 259 -8.75 7.01 -7.54
CA GLY A 259 -9.35 6.38 -8.71
C GLY A 259 -8.43 6.44 -9.93
N ASP A 260 -7.68 7.54 -10.13
CA ASP A 260 -6.74 7.66 -11.24
C ASP A 260 -5.55 6.70 -11.07
N VAL A 261 -5.12 6.46 -9.82
CA VAL A 261 -4.08 5.49 -9.49
C VAL A 261 -4.49 4.07 -9.91
N VAL A 262 -5.74 3.69 -9.61
CA VAL A 262 -6.31 2.37 -9.94
C VAL A 262 -6.49 2.23 -11.45
N ALA A 263 -7.07 3.22 -12.12
CA ALA A 263 -7.24 3.21 -13.57
C ALA A 263 -5.91 3.06 -14.31
N GLU A 264 -4.89 3.81 -13.90
CA GLU A 264 -3.56 3.73 -14.50
C GLU A 264 -2.85 2.39 -14.18
N ALA A 265 -3.20 1.73 -13.07
CA ALA A 265 -2.72 0.39 -12.78
C ALA A 265 -3.31 -0.64 -13.75
N LEU A 266 -4.63 -0.61 -13.96
CA LEU A 266 -5.37 -1.49 -14.88
C LEU A 266 -5.03 -1.24 -16.36
N GLN A 267 -4.57 -0.04 -16.71
CA GLN A 267 -4.05 0.26 -18.05
C GLN A 267 -2.65 -0.31 -18.28
N LYS A 268 -1.75 -0.22 -17.28
CA LYS A 268 -0.34 -0.63 -17.43
C LYS A 268 -0.11 -2.13 -17.27
N ILE A 269 -0.97 -2.80 -16.51
CA ILE A 269 -0.97 -4.24 -16.34
C ILE A 269 -2.28 -4.68 -16.95
N ARG A 270 -2.24 -5.52 -17.99
CA ARG A 270 -3.46 -6.00 -18.65
C ARG A 270 -3.52 -7.51 -18.59
N TYR A 271 -4.71 -8.05 -18.35
CA TYR A 271 -4.99 -9.47 -18.52
C TYR A 271 -5.78 -9.64 -19.83
N CYS A 272 -5.19 -10.34 -20.80
CA CYS A 272 -5.65 -10.35 -22.18
C CYS A 272 -6.18 -11.72 -22.62
N THR A 273 -7.02 -11.73 -23.65
CA THR A 273 -7.33 -12.95 -24.40
C THR A 273 -6.23 -13.16 -25.44
N PRO A 274 -5.51 -14.30 -25.44
CA PRO A 274 -4.52 -14.58 -26.47
C PRO A 274 -5.14 -14.61 -27.87
N ASP A 275 -4.48 -13.96 -28.83
CA ASP A 275 -4.80 -14.11 -30.24
C ASP A 275 -3.77 -15.07 -30.88
N PRO A 276 -4.18 -16.28 -31.30
CA PRO A 276 -3.28 -17.25 -31.93
C PRO A 276 -2.64 -16.74 -33.23
N GLN A 277 -3.22 -15.73 -33.88
CA GLN A 277 -2.73 -15.16 -35.13
C GLN A 277 -1.84 -13.93 -34.92
N ASP A 278 -1.81 -13.37 -33.71
CA ASP A 278 -0.98 -12.20 -33.38
C ASP A 278 0.09 -12.54 -32.33
N THR A 279 1.34 -12.60 -32.77
CA THR A 279 2.49 -12.79 -31.88
C THR A 279 2.81 -11.55 -31.04
N ASN A 280 2.29 -10.37 -31.41
CA ASN A 280 2.47 -9.14 -30.66
C ASN A 280 1.42 -9.00 -29.56
N ARG A 281 1.77 -9.52 -28.39
CA ARG A 281 0.93 -9.52 -27.17
C ARG A 281 0.41 -8.15 -26.75
N ALA A 282 1.09 -7.06 -27.11
CA ALA A 282 0.62 -5.69 -26.79
C ALA A 282 -0.70 -5.33 -27.50
N ARG A 283 -1.01 -5.99 -28.61
CA ARG A 283 -2.22 -5.79 -29.41
C ARG A 283 -3.39 -6.71 -29.02
N TRP A 284 -3.14 -7.72 -28.19
CA TRP A 284 -4.20 -8.60 -27.71
C TRP A 284 -5.29 -7.80 -27.02
N SER A 285 -6.55 -8.20 -27.23
CA SER A 285 -7.69 -7.60 -26.55
C SER A 285 -7.67 -7.94 -25.07
N ASN A 286 -8.31 -7.10 -24.25
CA ASN A 286 -8.53 -7.45 -22.85
C ASN A 286 -9.37 -8.74 -22.76
N HIS A 287 -9.13 -9.49 -21.70
CA HIS A 287 -10.01 -10.57 -21.31
C HIS A 287 -11.32 -9.97 -20.75
N PRO A 288 -12.51 -10.58 -20.94
CA PRO A 288 -13.76 -10.04 -20.43
C PRO A 288 -13.77 -9.80 -18.91
N LEU A 289 -13.03 -10.60 -18.15
CA LEU A 289 -12.78 -10.37 -16.71
C LEU A 289 -12.14 -9.00 -16.46
N TRP A 290 -11.16 -8.62 -17.27
CA TRP A 290 -10.41 -7.37 -17.14
C TRP A 290 -11.25 -6.15 -17.49
N ASP A 291 -12.06 -6.25 -18.55
CA ASP A 291 -12.99 -5.18 -18.93
C ASP A 291 -14.08 -4.96 -17.88
N LEU A 292 -14.58 -6.05 -17.28
CA LEU A 292 -15.51 -6.00 -16.16
C LEU A 292 -14.88 -5.22 -15.00
N ILE A 293 -13.67 -5.58 -14.55
CA ILE A 293 -12.98 -4.90 -13.44
C ILE A 293 -12.72 -3.43 -13.74
N GLY A 294 -12.31 -3.11 -14.98
CA GLY A 294 -12.09 -1.73 -15.40
C GLY A 294 -13.36 -0.88 -15.29
N THR A 295 -14.49 -1.42 -15.73
CA THR A 295 -15.79 -0.75 -15.64
C THR A 295 -16.22 -0.54 -14.18
N GLU A 296 -16.05 -1.57 -13.36
CA GLU A 296 -16.46 -1.53 -11.95
C GLU A 296 -15.60 -0.56 -11.12
N ALA A 297 -14.30 -0.52 -11.39
CA ALA A 297 -13.38 0.42 -10.75
C ALA A 297 -13.64 1.87 -11.22
N GLU A 298 -13.95 2.10 -12.50
CA GLU A 298 -14.32 3.44 -12.99
C GLU A 298 -15.58 3.94 -12.27
N GLY A 299 -16.64 3.12 -12.21
CA GLY A 299 -17.89 3.49 -11.56
C GLY A 299 -17.74 3.73 -10.05
N ASP A 300 -17.12 2.80 -9.32
CA ASP A 300 -17.01 2.89 -7.85
C ASP A 300 -16.08 4.02 -7.39
N LEU A 301 -15.02 4.29 -8.14
CA LEU A 301 -14.03 5.31 -7.80
C LEU A 301 -14.20 6.59 -8.61
N THR A 302 -15.35 6.82 -9.27
CA THR A 302 -15.59 7.99 -10.13
C THR A 302 -15.34 9.30 -9.37
N GLU A 303 -15.82 9.40 -8.13
CA GLU A 303 -15.64 10.60 -7.30
C GLU A 303 -14.17 10.85 -6.90
N MET A 304 -13.31 9.83 -7.05
CA MET A 304 -11.88 9.88 -6.76
C MET A 304 -11.01 10.04 -8.02
N ARG A 305 -11.59 10.62 -9.08
CA ARG A 305 -10.92 10.90 -10.35
C ARG A 305 -10.73 12.40 -10.56
N SER A 306 -9.48 12.80 -10.69
CA SER A 306 -9.09 14.09 -11.25
C SER A 306 -8.96 14.04 -12.78
N TYR A 307 -8.79 12.83 -13.35
CA TYR A 307 -8.46 12.59 -14.77
C TYR A 307 -7.14 13.24 -15.22
N LEU A 308 -6.31 13.68 -14.26
CA LEU A 308 -5.00 14.26 -14.52
C LEU A 308 -3.92 13.17 -14.47
N PRO A 309 -3.01 13.10 -15.46
CA PRO A 309 -1.91 12.15 -15.41
C PRO A 309 -0.87 12.55 -14.34
N PRO A 310 -0.10 11.61 -13.79
CA PRO A 310 0.92 11.88 -12.77
C PRO A 310 1.95 12.94 -13.17
N SER A 311 2.27 13.04 -14.46
CA SER A 311 3.22 14.03 -14.99
C SER A 311 2.70 15.47 -14.87
N GLN A 312 1.38 15.67 -14.86
CA GLN A 312 0.75 16.96 -14.62
C GLN A 312 0.54 17.21 -13.12
N ILE A 313 0.43 16.17 -12.29
CA ILE A 313 0.33 16.28 -10.83
C ILE A 313 1.68 16.61 -10.18
N LYS A 314 2.81 16.30 -10.86
CA LYS A 314 4.18 16.64 -10.41
C LYS A 314 4.46 18.14 -10.47
N HIS A 315 3.72 18.85 -9.64
CA HIS A 315 3.91 20.23 -9.27
C HIS A 315 4.62 20.23 -7.93
N VAL A 316 5.91 20.53 -7.97
CA VAL A 316 6.73 20.59 -6.78
C VAL A 316 6.73 22.03 -6.28
N HIS A 317 6.31 22.27 -5.04
CA HIS A 317 6.58 23.54 -4.38
C HIS A 317 8.10 23.70 -4.28
N ARG A 318 8.66 24.60 -5.09
CA ARG A 318 10.09 24.82 -5.26
C ARG A 318 10.79 24.96 -3.90
N THR A 319 10.19 25.71 -2.98
CA THR A 319 10.72 25.98 -1.64
C THR A 319 10.87 24.73 -0.77
N GLU A 320 9.85 23.87 -0.72
CA GLU A 320 9.89 22.66 0.12
C GLU A 320 10.87 21.62 -0.42
N HIS A 321 10.95 21.49 -1.74
CA HIS A 321 11.89 20.56 -2.35
C HIS A 321 13.34 21.02 -2.24
N ILE A 322 13.59 22.33 -2.38
CA ILE A 322 14.91 22.90 -2.05
C ILE A 322 15.25 22.59 -0.60
N ARG A 323 14.31 22.78 0.34
CA ARG A 323 14.53 22.50 1.76
C ARG A 323 14.90 21.03 2.02
N LEU A 324 14.20 20.08 1.39
CA LEU A 324 14.50 18.65 1.49
C LEU A 324 15.90 18.31 0.94
N ILE A 325 16.24 18.82 -0.25
CA ILE A 325 17.56 18.61 -0.86
C ILE A 325 18.65 19.20 0.03
N MET A 326 18.44 20.40 0.58
CA MET A 326 19.40 21.05 1.47
C MET A 326 19.63 20.25 2.77
N ALA A 327 18.56 19.70 3.36
CA ALA A 327 18.68 18.83 4.53
C ALA A 327 19.51 17.57 4.22
N GLN A 328 19.29 16.96 3.06
CA GLN A 328 20.03 15.77 2.64
C GLN A 328 21.50 16.08 2.30
N LEU A 329 21.78 17.22 1.66
CA LEU A 329 23.14 17.70 1.41
C LEU A 329 23.90 17.91 2.72
N ALA A 330 23.27 18.58 3.69
CA ALA A 330 23.86 18.80 5.01
C ALA A 330 24.16 17.47 5.72
N GLY A 331 23.19 16.54 5.75
CA GLY A 331 23.38 15.22 6.38
C GLY A 331 24.53 14.44 5.75
N ASN A 332 24.58 14.36 4.42
CA ASN A 332 25.64 13.65 3.70
C ASN A 332 27.01 14.31 3.91
N ALA A 333 27.08 15.65 3.92
CA ALA A 333 28.33 16.36 4.17
C ALA A 333 28.84 16.09 5.60
N ILE A 334 27.95 16.04 6.61
CA ILE A 334 28.32 15.72 7.99
C ILE A 334 28.87 14.30 8.08
N THR A 335 28.23 13.33 7.41
CA THR A 335 28.73 11.95 7.36
C THR A 335 30.11 11.87 6.69
N LEU A 336 30.33 12.59 5.59
CA LEU A 336 31.64 12.64 4.93
C LEU A 336 32.71 13.27 5.83
N ALA A 337 32.40 14.37 6.51
CA ALA A 337 33.31 15.02 7.45
C ALA A 337 33.74 14.06 8.57
N ALA A 338 32.80 13.27 9.10
CA ALA A 338 33.07 12.25 10.10
C ALA A 338 33.99 11.13 9.56
N LEU A 339 33.73 10.65 8.33
CA LEU A 339 34.58 9.64 7.68
C LEU A 339 36.00 10.15 7.40
N GLU A 340 36.16 11.44 7.15
CA GLU A 340 37.45 12.10 6.95
C GLU A 340 38.14 12.50 8.27
N GLY A 341 37.58 12.11 9.42
CA GLY A 341 38.17 12.37 10.75
C GLY A 341 38.08 13.83 11.19
N THR A 342 37.15 14.60 10.61
CA THR A 342 36.95 16.01 10.96
C THR A 342 36.33 16.13 12.35
N SER A 343 36.95 16.90 13.23
CA SER A 343 36.40 17.21 14.55
C SER A 343 35.28 18.25 14.47
N GLU A 344 34.41 18.28 15.48
CA GLU A 344 33.29 19.23 15.56
C GLU A 344 33.74 20.69 15.40
N ALA A 345 34.85 21.07 16.03
CA ALA A 345 35.41 22.42 15.95
C ALA A 345 35.82 22.84 14.52
N LYS A 346 36.08 21.87 13.63
CA LYS A 346 36.46 22.12 12.22
C LYS A 346 35.33 21.84 11.24
N LEU A 347 34.15 21.46 11.74
CA LEU A 347 33.03 21.08 10.89
C LEU A 347 32.58 22.25 10.02
N ALA A 348 32.50 23.47 10.58
CA ALA A 348 32.12 24.67 9.83
C ALA A 348 33.07 24.95 8.66
N ASP A 349 34.38 24.86 8.89
CA ASP A 349 35.41 25.05 7.86
C ASP A 349 35.34 23.97 6.78
N HIS A 350 35.12 22.72 7.19
CA HIS A 350 34.92 21.61 6.26
C HIS A 350 33.70 21.85 5.37
N MET A 351 32.57 22.31 5.94
CA MET A 351 31.37 22.64 5.16
C MET A 351 31.63 23.79 4.19
N ALA A 352 32.37 24.82 4.61
CA ALA A 352 32.74 25.94 3.74
C ALA A 352 33.56 25.48 2.52
N GLY A 353 34.42 24.46 2.68
CA GLY A 353 35.23 23.88 1.61
C GLY A 353 34.47 22.97 0.63
N MET A 354 33.28 22.48 0.99
CA MET A 354 32.55 21.49 0.19
C MET A 354 32.16 22.00 -1.20
N GLY A 355 31.83 23.29 -1.33
CA GLY A 355 31.49 23.89 -2.64
C GLY A 355 32.64 23.78 -3.65
N GLY A 356 33.89 23.93 -3.20
CA GLY A 356 35.08 23.77 -4.03
C GLY A 356 35.25 22.34 -4.54
N ARG A 357 35.04 21.35 -3.67
CA ARG A 357 35.14 19.92 -4.02
C ARG A 357 34.07 19.51 -5.04
N LEU A 358 32.83 19.94 -4.83
CA LEU A 358 31.74 19.70 -5.78
C LEU A 358 32.02 20.31 -7.16
N ARG A 359 32.62 21.51 -7.18
CA ARG A 359 33.04 22.17 -8.43
C ARG A 359 34.09 21.35 -9.18
N GLU A 360 35.08 20.78 -8.50
CA GLU A 360 36.09 19.95 -9.16
C GLU A 360 35.50 18.65 -9.71
N VAL A 361 34.54 18.03 -9.02
CA VAL A 361 33.79 16.87 -9.55
C VAL A 361 33.03 17.22 -10.82
N ILE A 362 32.39 18.39 -10.87
CA ILE A 362 31.67 18.87 -12.06
C ILE A 362 32.64 19.15 -13.22
N LYS A 363 33.79 19.77 -12.95
CA LYS A 363 34.82 20.05 -13.96
C LYS A 363 35.46 18.79 -14.53
N ALA A 364 35.56 17.73 -13.73
CA ALA A 364 36.13 16.46 -14.18
C ALA A 364 35.26 15.76 -15.24
N ASP A 365 33.94 15.99 -15.23
CA ASP A 365 33.01 15.43 -16.22
C ASP A 365 31.83 16.39 -16.51
N PRO A 366 32.09 17.47 -17.27
CA PRO A 366 31.11 18.52 -17.51
C PRO A 366 29.93 18.05 -18.37
N ALA A 367 30.16 17.12 -19.29
CA ALA A 367 29.12 16.57 -20.16
C ALA A 367 28.09 15.75 -19.36
N ARG A 368 28.55 14.90 -18.43
CA ARG A 368 27.66 14.16 -17.53
C ARG A 368 26.93 15.07 -16.56
N ALA A 369 27.59 16.11 -16.06
CA ALA A 369 26.96 17.09 -15.17
C ALA A 369 25.84 17.86 -15.87
N ALA A 370 26.07 18.32 -17.11
CA ALA A 370 25.06 18.98 -17.93
C ALA A 370 23.86 18.06 -18.21
N ASN A 371 24.12 16.83 -18.67
CA ASN A 371 23.05 15.85 -18.91
C ASN A 371 22.21 15.55 -17.66
N LYS A 372 22.85 15.44 -16.48
CA LYS A 372 22.11 15.23 -15.22
C LYS A 372 21.30 16.46 -14.80
N LEU A 373 21.79 17.67 -15.07
CA LEU A 373 21.04 18.90 -14.80
C LEU A 373 19.80 19.00 -15.69
N ASP A 374 19.92 18.69 -16.97
CA ASP A 374 18.78 18.71 -17.89
C ASP A 374 17.76 17.62 -17.56
N GLN A 375 18.21 16.40 -17.23
CA GLN A 375 17.33 15.36 -16.71
C GLN A 375 16.63 15.75 -15.39
N ALA A 376 17.26 16.58 -14.56
CA ALA A 376 16.64 17.09 -13.34
C ALA A 376 15.60 18.17 -13.66
N ARG A 377 15.88 19.07 -14.61
CA ARG A 377 14.92 20.08 -15.10
C ARG A 377 13.67 19.44 -15.70
N ASP A 378 13.84 18.41 -16.53
CA ASP A 378 12.72 17.70 -17.15
C ASP A 378 11.88 16.92 -16.12
N ARG A 379 12.47 16.57 -14.98
CA ARG A 379 11.83 15.78 -13.92
C ARG A 379 10.94 16.61 -12.99
N TYR A 380 11.16 17.92 -12.89
CA TYR A 380 10.48 18.80 -11.94
C TYR A 380 9.78 19.95 -12.67
N ARG A 381 8.44 19.99 -12.64
CA ARG A 381 7.66 21.18 -12.99
C ARG A 381 7.33 21.93 -11.69
N PHE A 382 7.88 23.13 -11.53
CA PHE A 382 7.63 23.95 -10.35
C PHE A 382 6.37 24.80 -10.56
N VAL A 383 5.58 24.98 -9.51
CA VAL A 383 4.53 26.02 -9.45
C VAL A 383 5.17 27.22 -8.77
N GLU A 384 4.94 28.42 -9.32
CA GLU A 384 5.42 29.69 -8.73
C GLU A 384 4.75 29.98 -7.39
#